data_AF-A0A9N9KDN1-F1
#
_entry.id   AF-A0A9N9KDN1-F1
#
_cell.length_a   1.000
_cell.length_b   1.000
_cell.length_c   1.000
_cell.angle_alpha   90.00
_cell.angle_beta   90.00
_cell.angle_gamma   90.00
#
_symmetry.space_group_name_H-M   'P 1'
#
loop_
_entity.id
_entity.type
_entity.pdbx_description
1 polymer ?
#
loop_
_entity_poly.entity_id
_entity_poly.type
_entity_poly.pdbx_seq_one_letter_code
_entity_poly.pdbx_strand_id
1 'polypeptide(L)' 'DPTLLLSDDEIENRALCLVEDLLLQQRKSLKDFPNMPIPIAINEDENSLIAEELNYNKELLAEFVI' A
#
# COMPACT_ATOMS: atom_id res chain seq x y z
N ASP A 1 17.11 -7.64 12.28
CA ASP A 1 16.17 -7.67 11.15
C ASP A 1 14.74 -7.52 11.65
N PRO A 2 14.12 -6.34 11.56
CA PRO A 2 12.68 -6.27 11.69
C PRO A 2 12.13 -6.71 10.34
N THR A 3 11.81 -8.01 10.24
CA THR A 3 10.81 -8.46 9.27
C THR A 3 9.63 -7.52 9.40
N LEU A 4 9.29 -6.82 8.32
CA LEU A 4 8.12 -5.94 8.22
C LEU A 4 6.88 -6.79 8.53
N LEU A 5 6.54 -6.89 9.81
CA LEU A 5 5.36 -7.57 10.30
C LEU A 5 4.22 -6.61 10.01
N LEU A 6 3.55 -6.83 8.89
CA LEU A 6 2.27 -6.20 8.63
C LEU A 6 1.35 -6.53 9.79
N SER A 7 0.70 -5.51 10.34
CA SER A 7 -0.34 -5.69 11.35
C SER A 7 -1.50 -6.49 10.74
N ASP A 8 -2.28 -7.20 11.56
CA ASP A 8 -3.43 -7.96 11.07
C ASP A 8 -4.39 -7.05 10.26
N ASP A 9 -4.60 -5.81 10.70
CA ASP A 9 -5.39 -4.81 9.97
C ASP A 9 -4.81 -4.48 8.56
N GLU A 10 -3.49 -4.42 8.42
CA GLU A 10 -2.83 -4.16 7.14
C GLU A 10 -2.94 -5.36 6.20
N ILE A 11 -2.86 -6.58 6.75
CA ILE A 11 -3.04 -7.82 6.00
C ILE A 11 -4.49 -7.93 5.52
N GLU A 12 -5.46 -7.70 6.40
CA GLU A 12 -6.88 -7.72 6.07
C GLU A 12 -7.20 -6.69 4.99
N ASN A 13 -6.70 -5.47 5.14
CA ASN A 13 -6.96 -4.42 4.16
C ASN A 13 -6.35 -4.73 2.78
N ARG A 14 -5.12 -5.26 2.74
CA ARG A 14 -4.49 -5.73 1.49
C ARG A 14 -5.27 -6.88 0.86
N ALA A 15 -5.74 -7.83 1.66
CA ALA A 15 -6.54 -8.95 1.16
C ALA A 15 -7.86 -8.44 0.54
N LEU A 16 -8.50 -7.45 1.15
CA LEU A 16 -9.72 -6.83 0.60
C LEU A 16 -9.44 -6.10 -0.72
N CYS A 17 -8.33 -5.40 -0.87
CA CYS A 17 -7.93 -4.80 -2.15
C CYS A 17 -7.77 -5.86 -3.26
N LEU A 18 -7.14 -7.00 -2.96
CA LEU A 18 -6.99 -8.10 -3.92
C LEU A 18 -8.34 -8.73 -4.32
N VAL A 19 -9.26 -8.86 -3.36
CA VAL A 19 -10.61 -9.35 -3.63
C VAL A 19 -11.39 -8.36 -4.50
N GLU A 20 -11.24 -7.05 -4.28
CA GLU A 20 -11.85 -6.01 -5.11
C GLU A 20 -11.35 -6.12 -6.56
N ASP A 21 -10.04 -6.27 -6.79
CA ASP A 21 -9.49 -6.44 -8.15
C ASP A 21 -10.09 -7.68 -8.85
N LEU A 22 -10.17 -8.80 -8.14
CA LEU A 22 -10.76 -10.03 -8.65
C LEU A 22 -12.26 -9.90 -8.97
N LEU A 23 -13.00 -9.16 -8.15
CA LEU A 23 -14.42 -8.87 -8.40
C LEU A 23 -14.60 -7.92 -9.60
N LEU A 24 -13.72 -6.92 -9.74
CA LEU A 24 -13.76 -5.97 -10.84
C LEU A 24 -13.56 -6.66 -12.18
N GLN A 25 -12.75 -7.72 -12.25
CA GLN A 25 -12.62 -8.59 -13.43
C GLN A 25 -13.97 -9.24 -13.83
N GLN A 26 -14.84 -9.48 -12.86
CA GLN A 26 -16.19 -10.02 -13.06
C GLN A 26 -17.28 -8.93 -13.12
N ARG A 27 -16.90 -7.66 -13.28
CA ARG A 27 -17.82 -6.49 -13.27
C ARG A 27 -18.63 -6.36 -11.98
N LYS A 28 -18.08 -6.82 -10.86
CA LYS A 28 -18.65 -6.67 -9.52
C LYS A 28 -17.69 -5.85 -8.66
N SER A 29 -18.19 -5.32 -7.55
CA SER A 29 -17.39 -4.69 -6.51
C SER A 29 -17.76 -5.32 -5.17
N LEU A 30 -16.87 -5.23 -4.18
CA LEU A 30 -17.14 -5.52 -2.78
C LEU A 30 -18.38 -4.76 -2.28
N LYS A 31 -18.68 -3.59 -2.86
CA LYS A 31 -19.88 -2.80 -2.56
C LYS A 31 -21.19 -3.50 -2.94
N ASP A 32 -21.16 -4.46 -3.86
CA ASP A 32 -22.33 -5.25 -4.24
C ASP A 32 -22.67 -6.33 -3.19
N PHE A 33 -21.83 -6.51 -2.17
CA PHE A 33 -22.01 -7.47 -1.09
C PHE A 33 -22.25 -6.75 0.25
N PRO A 34 -23.48 -6.71 0.78
CA PRO A 34 -23.85 -5.84 1.91
C PRO A 34 -23.18 -6.17 3.25
N ASN A 35 -22.57 -7.36 3.38
CA ASN A 35 -21.86 -7.79 4.60
C ASN A 35 -20.33 -7.78 4.44
N MET A 36 -19.79 -7.33 3.31
CA MET A 36 -18.34 -7.26 3.09
C MET A 36 -17.76 -5.96 3.65
N PRO A 37 -16.67 -6.00 4.44
CA PRO A 37 -15.93 -4.81 4.81
C PRO A 37 -15.30 -4.17 3.56
N ILE A 38 -15.27 -2.84 3.53
CA ILE A 38 -14.70 -2.07 2.41
C ILE A 38 -13.25 -1.74 2.77
N PRO A 39 -12.28 -2.03 1.88
CA PRO A 39 -10.89 -1.67 2.14
C PRO A 39 -10.74 -0.16 2.32
N ILE A 40 -9.96 0.21 3.32
CA ILE A 40 -9.50 1.59 3.52
C ILE A 40 -8.46 1.84 2.43
N ALA A 41 -8.52 2.99 1.75
CA ALA A 41 -7.53 3.35 0.75
C ALA A 41 -6.13 3.36 1.40
N ILE A 42 -5.39 2.28 1.21
CA ILE A 42 -3.97 2.23 1.49
C ILE A 42 -3.30 2.91 0.32
N ASN A 43 -2.46 3.91 0.61
CA ASN A 43 -1.48 4.33 -0.37
C ASN A 43 -0.60 3.11 -0.64
N GLU A 44 -0.85 2.41 -1.73
CA GLU A 44 -0.08 1.23 -2.16
C GLU A 44 1.38 1.60 -2.44
N ASP A 45 1.67 2.89 -2.56
CA ASP A 45 2.86 3.41 -3.23
C ASP A 45 4.12 3.55 -2.36
N GLU A 46 4.06 3.39 -1.04
CA GLU A 46 5.27 3.48 -0.22
C GLU A 46 5.54 2.17 0.52
N ASN A 47 6.27 1.28 -0.16
CA ASN A 47 7.13 0.35 0.54
C ASN A 47 8.05 1.19 1.42
N SER A 48 7.83 1.20 2.74
CA SER A 48 8.49 2.14 3.65
C SER A 48 10.01 2.14 3.49
N LEU A 49 10.61 0.99 3.17
CA LEU A 49 12.04 0.89 2.85
C LEU A 49 12.43 1.70 1.62
N ILE A 50 11.63 1.65 0.55
CA ILE A 50 11.87 2.42 -0.68
C ILE A 50 11.68 3.91 -0.37
N ALA A 51 10.66 4.28 0.41
CA ALA A 51 10.43 5.67 0.81
C ALA A 51 11.60 6.20 1.67
N GLU A 52 12.11 5.41 2.62
CA GLU A 52 13.27 5.76 3.44
C GLU A 52 14.55 5.90 2.60
N GLU A 53 14.82 4.99 1.66
CA GLU A 53 15.97 5.09 0.73
C GLU A 53 15.85 6.31 -0.19
N LEU A 54 14.65 6.65 -0.65
CA LEU A 54 14.39 7.80 -1.53
C LEU A 54 14.34 9.13 -0.77
N ASN A 55 14.18 9.11 0.55
CA ASN A 55 14.17 10.29 1.40
C ASN A 55 15.60 10.76 1.77
N TYR A 56 16.52 10.73 0.81
CA TYR A 56 17.81 11.37 0.97
C TYR A 56 17.67 12.90 0.89
N ASN A 57 18.53 13.62 1.60
CA ASN A 57 18.52 15.07 1.59
C ASN A 57 18.98 15.60 0.23
N LYS A 58 18.02 16.14 -0.54
CA LYS A 58 18.25 16.64 -1.90
C LYS A 58 19.13 17.90 -1.94
N GLU A 59 19.13 18.68 -0.87
CA GLU A 59 19.97 19.89 -0.74
C GLU A 59 21.44 19.49 -0.57
N LEU A 60 21.72 18.48 0.26
CA LEU A 60 23.07 17.91 0.40
C LEU A 60 23.56 17.24 -0.89
N LEU A 61 22.68 16.61 -1.66
CA LEU A 61 23.06 16.02 -2.95
C LEU A 61 23.45 17.11 -3.97
N ALA A 62 22.76 18.26 -3.97
CA ALA A 62 23.05 19.36 -4.87
C ALA A 62 24.41 20.03 -4.58
N GLU A 63 24.87 20.06 -3.32
CA GLU A 63 26.21 20.56 -2.96
C GLU A 63 27.35 19.64 -3.43
N PHE A 64 27.09 18.34 -3.63
CA PHE A 64 28.09 17.38 -4.09
C PHE A 64 28.25 17.32 -5.62
N VAL A 65 27.42 18.04 -6.37
CA VAL A 65 27.56 18.19 -7.82
C VAL A 65 28.38 19.46 -8.11
N ILE A 66 29.72 19.32 -8.05
CA ILE A 66 30.70 20.31 -8.53
C ILE A 66 31.45 19.72 -9.72
#